data_AF-A5UUG9-F1
#
_entry.id   AF-A5UUG9-F1
#
_cell.length_a   1.000
_cell.length_b   1.000
_cell.length_c   1.000
_cell.angle_alpha   90.00
_cell.angle_beta   90.00
_cell.angle_gamma   90.00
#
_symmetry.space_group_name_H-M   'P 1'
#
loop_
_entity.id
_entity.type
_entity.pdbx_description
1 polymer ?
#
loop_
_entity_poly.entity_id
_entity_poly.type
_entity_poly.pdbx_seq_one_letter_code
_entity_poly.pdbx_strand_id
1 'polypeptide(L)' 'MRTNIVLDDELIQRALQVTGLKTKREVIHEALRTLIRLHEQAEIRALRGQLEWEGDVHQQRLSRLEK' A
#
# COMPACT_ATOMS: atom_id res chain seq x y z
N MET A 1 2.67 -23.36 -4.93
CA MET A 1 3.31 -23.82 -6.18
C MET A 1 4.80 -23.48 -6.11
N ARG A 2 5.69 -24.38 -6.53
CA ARG A 2 7.13 -24.10 -6.62
C ARG A 2 7.44 -23.62 -8.03
N THR A 3 8.07 -22.45 -8.15
CA THR A 3 8.38 -21.81 -9.42
C THR A 3 9.83 -21.36 -9.40
N ASN A 4 10.56 -21.55 -10.50
CA ASN A 4 11.87 -20.95 -10.69
C ASN A 4 11.70 -19.61 -11.41
N ILE A 5 12.17 -18.54 -10.78
CA ILE A 5 12.15 -17.18 -11.32
C ILE A 5 13.50 -16.53 -11.08
N VAL A 6 13.97 -15.74 -12.03
CA VAL A 6 15.18 -14.92 -11.88
C VAL A 6 14.76 -13.62 -11.20
N LEU A 7 15.44 -13.27 -10.11
CA LEU A 7 15.18 -12.06 -9.34
C LEU A 7 16.48 -11.26 -9.24
N ASP A 8 16.33 -9.95 -9.21
CA ASP A 8 17.41 -9.05 -8.85
C ASP A 8 17.76 -9.24 -7.37
N ASP A 9 19.01 -9.62 -7.10
CA ASP A 9 19.49 -9.88 -5.75
C ASP A 9 19.63 -8.61 -4.92
N GLU A 10 19.99 -7.47 -5.51
CA GLU A 10 20.09 -6.19 -4.80
C GLU A 10 18.70 -5.74 -4.31
N LEU A 11 17.69 -5.89 -5.18
CA LEU A 11 16.31 -5.58 -4.83
C LEU A 11 15.80 -6.44 -3.67
N ILE A 12 16.07 -7.75 -3.70
CA ILE A 12 15.66 -8.67 -2.63
C ILE A 12 16.42 -8.38 -1.33
N GLN A 13 17.73 -8.10 -1.38
CA GLN A 13 18.49 -7.72 -0.20
C GLN A 13 17.95 -6.45 0.43
N ARG A 14 17.64 -5.44 -0.38
CA ARG A 14 17.03 -4.20 0.10
C ARG A 14 15.67 -4.45 0.74
N ALA A 15 14.84 -5.29 0.11
CA ALA A 15 13.53 -5.64 0.66
C ALA A 15 13.64 -6.39 1.99
N LEU A 16 14.56 -7.35 2.13
CA LEU A 16 14.81 -8.06 3.40
C LEU A 16 15.24 -7.09 4.51
N GLN A 17 16.15 -6.15 4.21
CA GLN A 17 16.62 -5.15 5.18
C GLN A 17 15.50 -4.21 5.64
N VAL A 18 14.68 -3.71 4.72
CA VAL A 18 13.62 -2.75 5.02
C VAL A 18 12.43 -3.42 5.74
N THR A 19 12.10 -4.66 5.36
CA THR A 19 10.94 -5.37 5.92
C THR A 19 11.27 -6.20 7.16
N GLY A 20 12.54 -6.52 7.41
CA GLY A 20 12.97 -7.41 8.49
C GLY A 20 12.59 -8.89 8.26
N LEU A 21 12.14 -9.25 7.06
CA LEU A 21 11.80 -10.62 6.70
C LEU A 21 13.06 -11.48 6.55
N LYS A 22 12.91 -12.80 6.78
CA LYS A 22 14.07 -13.71 6.86
C LYS A 22 14.37 -14.42 5.55
N THR A 23 13.37 -14.58 4.69
CA THR A 23 13.51 -15.40 3.48
C THR A 23 13.04 -14.68 2.22
N LYS A 24 13.68 -15.00 1.08
CA LYS A 24 13.25 -14.51 -0.24
C LYS A 24 11.78 -14.84 -0.51
N ARG A 25 11.32 -16.03 -0.08
CA ARG A 25 9.92 -16.48 -0.21
C ARG A 25 8.94 -15.55 0.52
N GLU A 26 9.24 -15.19 1.77
CA GLU A 26 8.38 -14.28 2.54
C GLU A 26 8.28 -12.92 1.88
N VAL A 27 9.41 -12.36 1.43
CA VAL A 27 9.44 -11.08 0.70
C VAL A 27 8.55 -11.13 -0.54
N ILE A 28 8.65 -12.20 -1.34
CA ILE A 28 7.83 -12.35 -2.56
C ILE A 28 6.35 -12.43 -2.21
N HIS A 29 5.98 -13.22 -1.19
CA HIS A 29 4.58 -13.35 -0.77
C HIS A 29 4.01 -12.02 -0.27
N GLU A 30 4.77 -11.28 0.55
CA GLU A 30 4.35 -9.98 1.06
C GLU A 30 4.29 -8.91 -0.04
N ALA A 31 5.22 -8.96 -1.00
CA ALA A 31 5.19 -8.09 -2.17
C ALA A 31 3.92 -8.31 -3.01
N LEU A 32 3.55 -9.57 -3.28
CA LEU A 32 2.33 -9.89 -4.03
C LEU A 32 1.06 -9.45 -3.30
N ARG A 33 0.97 -9.71 -1.98
CA ARG A 33 -0.15 -9.24 -1.14
C ARG A 33 -0.27 -7.72 -1.16
N THR A 34 0.87 -7.04 -1.02
CA THR A 34 0.92 -5.57 -1.02
C THR A 34 0.51 -5.01 -2.37
N LEU A 35 0.96 -5.62 -3.47
CA LEU A 35 0.60 -5.22 -4.83
C LEU A 35 -0.91 -5.30 -5.05
N ILE A 36 -1.54 -6.41 -4.67
CA ILE A 36 -2.99 -6.59 -4.75
C ILE A 36 -3.71 -5.52 -3.93
N ARG A 37 -3.33 -5.37 -2.65
CA ARG A 37 -3.94 -4.38 -1.76
C ARG A 37 -3.85 -2.96 -2.30
N LEU A 38 -2.73 -2.59 -2.90
CA LEU A 38 -2.55 -1.25 -3.50
C LEU A 38 -3.48 -1.04 -4.71
N HIS A 39 -3.73 -2.07 -5.50
CA HIS A 39 -4.67 -1.99 -6.63
C HIS A 39 -6.12 -1.90 -6.15
N GLU A 40 -6.52 -2.74 -5.18
CA GLU A 40 -7.86 -2.67 -4.58
C GLU A 40 -8.12 -1.30 -3.95
N GLN A 41 -7.14 -0.73 -3.24
CA GLN A 41 -7.24 0.63 -2.70
C GLN A 41 -7.33 1.70 -3.80
N ALA A 42 -6.73 1.47 -4.97
CA ALA A 42 -6.82 2.39 -6.08
C ALA A 42 -8.23 2.39 -6.71
N GLU A 43 -9.01 1.31 -6.61
CA GLU A 43 -10.39 1.26 -7.10
C GLU A 43 -11.30 2.26 -6.40
N ILE A 44 -11.03 2.60 -5.12
CA ILE A 44 -11.73 3.70 -4.43
C ILE A 44 -11.63 5.02 -5.21
N ARG A 45 -10.57 5.23 -6.01
CA ARG A 45 -10.45 6.42 -6.84
C ARG A 45 -11.54 6.51 -7.92
N ALA A 46 -12.16 5.40 -8.31
CA ALA A 46 -13.29 5.39 -9.23
C ALA A 46 -14.52 6.11 -8.63
N LEU A 47 -14.65 6.15 -7.30
CA LEU A 47 -15.75 6.81 -6.60
C LEU A 47 -15.57 8.34 -6.51
N ARG A 48 -14.46 8.91 -7.03
CA ARG A 48 -14.22 10.36 -7.04
C ARG A 48 -15.31 11.07 -7.83
N GLY A 49 -15.98 12.03 -7.18
CA GLY A 49 -17.06 12.81 -7.78
C GLY A 49 -18.40 12.07 -7.90
N GLN A 50 -18.48 10.81 -7.46
CA GLN A 50 -19.72 10.03 -7.45
C GLN A 50 -20.40 10.04 -6.06
N LEU A 51 -19.61 10.19 -5.00
CA LEU A 51 -20.10 10.23 -3.64
C LEU A 51 -20.45 11.67 -3.24
N GLU A 52 -21.64 11.87 -2.70
CA GLU A 52 -22.01 13.12 -2.04
C GLU A 52 -21.30 13.21 -0.69
N TRP A 53 -20.62 14.32 -0.47
CA TRP A 53 -19.91 14.57 0.79
C TRP A 53 -20.84 15.29 1.76
N GLU A 54 -21.22 14.62 2.85
CA GLU A 54 -21.99 15.22 3.94
C GLU A 54 -21.04 15.77 5.02
N GLY A 55 -20.82 17.09 5.03
CA GLY A 55 -20.09 17.78 6.09
C GLY A 55 -19.43 19.09 5.67
N ASP A 56 -19.27 20.03 6.62
CA ASP A 56 -18.60 21.31 6.39
C ASP A 56 -17.07 21.16 6.52
N VAL A 57 -16.39 21.20 5.37
CA VAL A 57 -14.93 21.09 5.28
C VAL A 57 -14.21 22.28 5.95
N HIS A 58 -14.82 23.46 5.97
CA HIS A 58 -14.25 24.64 6.60
C HIS A 58 -14.23 24.49 8.13
N GLN A 59 -15.34 24.04 8.72
CA GLN A 59 -15.44 23.75 10.16
C GLN A 59 -14.41 22.69 10.61
N GLN A 60 -14.22 21.62 9.83
CA GLN A 60 -13.21 20.59 10.11
C GLN A 60 -11.76 21.09 9.99
N ARG A 61 -11.51 22.18 9.26
CA ARG A 61 -10.16 22.77 9.15
C ARG A 61 -9.86 23.72 10.30
N LEU A 62 -10.85 24.50 10.73
CA LEU A 62 -10.71 25.40 11.88
C LEU A 62 -10.40 24.65 13.18
N SER A 63 -11.10 23.53 13.43
CA SER A 63 -10.90 22.72 14.64
C SER A 63 -9.51 22.08 14.78
N ARG A 64 -8.68 22.08 13.73
CA ARG A 64 -7.31 21.56 13.77
C ARG A 64 -6.28 22.56 14.30
N LEU A 65 -6.59 23.85 14.29
CA LEU A 65 -5.69 24.92 14.73
C LEU A 65 -5.88 25.31 16.20
N GLU A 66 -6.96 24.84 16.83
CA GLU A 66 -7.31 25.16 18.23
C GLU A 66 -6.71 24.17 19.25
N LYS A 67 -5.63 23.48 18.90
CA LYS A 67 -4.90 22.53 19.76
C LYS A 67 -3.44 22.93 19.92
#